data_AF-A0A6M3L292-F1
#
_entry.id   AF-A0A6M3L292-F1
#
_cell.length_a   1.000
_cell.length_b   1.000
_cell.length_c   1.000
_cell.angle_alpha   90.00
_cell.angle_beta   90.00
_cell.angle_gamma   90.00
#
_symmetry.space_group_name_H-M   'P 1'
#
loop_
_entity.id
_entity.type
_entity.pdbx_description
1 polymer ?
#
loop_
_entity_poly.entity_id
_entity_poly.type
_entity_poly.pdbx_seq_one_letter_code
_entity_poly.pdbx_strand_id
1 'polypeptide(L)'
;MAAPKGNQNALGNEGGRPPFYDDPLKLQIACDTYFQDCKRDKTPTTITGLALALGFSTRKSLLDYEDKVEFVNIIKKAKLKVECEYEKRLSGNAPTGAIFALKNMHWQDRQELTGADGKDLNTRITIELIDSPDQVKKEDASSQESL
;
A
#
# COMPACT_ATOMS: atom_id res chain seq x y z
N MET A 1 29.90 -3.82 33.81
CA MET A 1 29.76 -5.04 32.99
C MET A 1 29.52 -4.61 31.56
N ALA A 2 30.51 -4.78 30.68
CA ALA A 2 30.45 -4.36 29.28
C ALA A 2 30.21 -5.59 28.38
N ALA A 3 29.34 -5.45 27.38
CA ALA A 3 29.02 -6.50 26.43
C ALA A 3 30.28 -6.94 25.63
N PRO A 4 30.45 -8.24 25.33
CA PRO A 4 31.61 -8.74 24.62
C PRO A 4 31.69 -8.20 23.18
N LYS A 5 32.82 -7.59 22.84
CA LYS A 5 33.20 -7.15 21.49
C LYS A 5 33.42 -8.39 20.61
N GLY A 6 32.59 -8.59 19.59
CA GLY A 6 32.81 -9.66 18.61
C GLY A 6 31.60 -10.23 17.86
N ASN A 7 30.43 -9.57 17.84
CA ASN A 7 29.34 -10.05 16.98
C ASN A 7 29.67 -9.74 15.50
N GLN A 8 30.06 -10.78 14.76
CA GLN A 8 30.32 -10.73 13.30
C GLN A 8 29.06 -10.46 12.46
N ASN A 9 27.88 -10.43 13.11
CA ASN A 9 26.59 -10.18 12.46
C ASN A 9 26.25 -8.68 12.34
N ALA A 10 27.19 -7.79 12.70
CA ALA A 10 27.05 -6.33 12.61
C ALA A 10 27.76 -5.73 11.38
N LEU A 11 28.20 -6.57 10.42
CA LEU A 11 28.52 -6.10 9.07
C LEU A 11 27.20 -5.99 8.31
N GLY A 12 26.88 -4.77 7.85
CA GLY A 12 25.59 -4.42 7.25
C GLY A 12 25.11 -5.43 6.22
N ASN A 13 23.79 -5.64 6.18
CA ASN A 13 23.15 -6.52 5.21
C ASN A 13 23.16 -5.84 3.82
N GLU A 14 24.32 -5.80 3.16
CA GLU A 14 24.52 -5.34 1.78
C GLU A 14 24.04 -6.37 0.73
N GLY A 15 23.12 -7.25 1.13
CA GLY A 15 22.70 -8.44 0.37
C GLY A 15 21.20 -8.47 0.14
N GLY A 16 20.65 -7.41 -0.45
CA GLY A 16 19.32 -7.49 -1.07
C GLY A 16 19.38 -8.28 -2.38
N ARG A 17 18.24 -8.84 -2.83
CA ARG A 17 18.13 -9.39 -4.20
C ARG A 17 18.63 -8.31 -5.18
N PRO A 18 19.59 -8.61 -6.06
CA PRO A 18 20.12 -7.62 -6.98
C PRO A 18 18.97 -7.04 -7.82
N PRO A 19 18.97 -5.71 -8.04
CA PRO A 19 17.99 -5.08 -8.92
C PRO A 19 18.10 -5.65 -10.33
N PHE A 20 16.97 -6.02 -10.93
CA PHE A 20 16.89 -6.39 -12.35
C PHE A 20 17.26 -5.27 -13.31
N TYR A 21 16.99 -4.01 -12.96
CA TYR A 21 17.30 -2.84 -13.77
C TYR A 21 18.19 -1.90 -12.98
N ASP A 22 19.38 -1.65 -13.54
CA ASP A 22 20.33 -0.65 -13.04
C ASP A 22 20.24 0.67 -13.80
N ASP A 23 19.55 0.69 -14.94
CA ASP A 23 19.45 1.84 -15.83
C ASP A 23 17.99 2.29 -15.98
N PRO A 24 17.63 3.54 -15.59
CA PRO A 24 16.29 4.06 -15.72
C PRO A 24 15.79 4.09 -17.16
N LEU A 25 16.67 4.28 -18.15
CA LEU A 25 16.27 4.29 -19.56
C LEU A 25 15.80 2.91 -20.01
N LYS A 26 16.49 1.83 -19.58
CA LYS A 26 16.08 0.46 -19.90
C LYS A 26 14.72 0.13 -19.29
N LEU A 27 14.48 0.55 -18.05
CA LEU A 27 13.17 0.36 -17.40
C LEU A 27 12.06 1.11 -18.15
N GLN A 28 12.30 2.37 -18.54
CA GLN A 28 11.35 3.17 -19.29
C GLN A 28 11.01 2.53 -20.64
N ILE A 29 12.03 2.06 -21.38
CA ILE A 29 11.85 1.36 -22.66
C ILE A 29 11.02 0.09 -22.46
N ALA A 30 11.33 -0.73 -21.46
CA ALA A 30 10.59 -1.96 -21.20
C ALA A 30 9.12 -1.69 -20.86
N CYS A 31 8.84 -0.66 -20.03
CA CYS A 31 7.47 -0.19 -19.78
C CYS A 31 6.77 0.23 -21.07
N ASP A 32 7.40 1.06 -21.90
CA ASP A 32 6.79 1.57 -23.11
C ASP A 32 6.54 0.46 -24.15
N THR A 33 7.46 -0.48 -24.30
CA THR A 33 7.29 -1.68 -25.14
C THR A 33 6.07 -2.49 -24.71
N TYR A 34 5.90 -2.76 -23.41
CA TYR A 34 4.72 -3.45 -22.90
C TYR A 34 3.41 -2.73 -23.28
N PHE A 35 3.34 -1.42 -23.10
CA PHE A 35 2.14 -0.66 -23.48
C PHE A 35 1.89 -0.65 -24.99
N GLN A 36 2.95 -0.62 -25.80
CA GLN A 36 2.85 -0.71 -27.25
C GLN A 36 2.35 -2.09 -27.69
N ASP A 37 2.87 -3.16 -27.10
CA ASP A 37 2.42 -4.53 -27.37
C ASP A 37 0.95 -4.71 -26.97
N CYS A 38 0.55 -4.25 -25.78
CA CYS A 38 -0.86 -4.26 -25.38
C CYS A 38 -1.77 -3.51 -26.35
N LYS A 39 -1.33 -2.34 -26.82
CA LYS A 39 -2.08 -1.55 -27.80
C LYS A 39 -2.17 -2.24 -29.16
N ARG A 40 -1.09 -2.86 -29.63
CA ARG A 40 -1.03 -3.61 -30.90
C ARG A 40 -1.96 -4.81 -30.85
N ASP A 41 -1.88 -5.58 -29.77
CA ASP A 41 -2.60 -6.84 -29.62
C ASP A 41 -4.03 -6.64 -29.08
N LYS A 42 -4.41 -5.38 -28.81
CA LYS A 42 -5.69 -4.97 -28.21
C LYS A 42 -5.98 -5.70 -26.89
N THR A 43 -4.93 -6.00 -26.14
CA THR A 43 -5.04 -6.66 -24.85
C THR A 43 -5.15 -5.62 -23.72
N PRO A 44 -5.89 -5.93 -22.65
CA PRO A 44 -6.01 -5.00 -21.54
C PRO A 44 -4.69 -4.87 -20.80
N THR A 45 -4.25 -3.64 -20.58
CA THR A 45 -3.08 -3.36 -19.74
C THR A 45 -3.42 -3.60 -18.27
N THR A 46 -2.61 -4.38 -17.58
CA THR A 46 -2.77 -4.66 -16.14
C THR A 46 -1.47 -4.39 -15.38
N ILE A 47 -1.55 -4.11 -14.07
CA ILE A 47 -0.36 -3.93 -13.22
C ILE A 47 0.46 -5.23 -13.15
N THR A 48 -0.22 -6.38 -13.07
CA THR A 48 0.43 -7.70 -13.05
C THR A 48 1.09 -8.01 -14.39
N GLY A 49 0.42 -7.72 -15.51
CA GLY A 49 1.01 -7.84 -16.85
C GLY A 49 2.25 -6.98 -17.02
N LEU A 50 2.24 -5.75 -16.50
CA LEU A 50 3.41 -4.87 -16.49
C LEU A 50 4.56 -5.51 -15.67
N ALA A 51 4.27 -6.01 -14.47
CA ALA A 51 5.28 -6.67 -13.64
C ALA A 51 5.90 -7.89 -14.35
N LEU A 52 5.06 -8.72 -14.98
CA LEU A 52 5.51 -9.89 -15.73
C LEU A 52 6.34 -9.50 -16.96
N ALA A 53 5.92 -8.48 -17.71
CA ALA A 53 6.66 -7.99 -18.88
C ALA A 53 8.03 -7.41 -18.49
N LEU A 54 8.14 -6.81 -17.31
CA LEU A 54 9.41 -6.34 -16.75
C LEU A 54 10.28 -7.47 -16.19
N GLY A 55 9.80 -8.73 -16.16
CA GLY A 55 10.52 -9.89 -15.63
C GLY A 55 10.41 -10.04 -14.11
N PHE A 56 9.53 -9.31 -13.45
CA PHE A 56 9.32 -9.42 -12.02
C PHE A 56 8.45 -10.61 -11.65
N SER A 57 8.82 -11.27 -10.56
CA SER A 57 8.09 -12.43 -10.02
C SER A 57 6.91 -12.02 -9.12
N THR A 58 6.88 -10.77 -8.66
CA THR A 58 5.85 -10.28 -7.73
C THR A 58 5.47 -8.83 -8.05
N ARG A 59 4.22 -8.44 -7.72
CA ARG A 59 3.80 -7.03 -7.79
C ARG A 59 4.58 -6.15 -6.81
N LYS A 60 5.03 -6.70 -5.67
CA LYS A 60 5.81 -5.98 -4.67
C LYS A 60 7.11 -5.40 -5.26
N SER A 61 7.71 -6.10 -6.21
CA SER A 61 8.90 -5.60 -6.90
C SER A 61 8.66 -4.28 -7.64
N LEU A 62 7.43 -3.96 -8.08
CA LEU A 62 7.14 -2.62 -8.61
C LEU A 62 7.22 -1.54 -7.53
N LEU A 63 6.76 -1.84 -6.30
CA LEU A 63 6.79 -0.93 -5.16
C LEU A 63 8.24 -0.70 -4.68
N ASP A 64 9.05 -1.76 -4.66
CA ASP A 64 10.46 -1.66 -4.28
C ASP A 64 11.25 -0.72 -5.23
N TYR A 65 10.82 -0.59 -6.50
CA TYR A 65 11.38 0.38 -7.45
C TYR A 65 10.76 1.77 -7.32
N GLU A 66 9.55 1.87 -6.77
CA GLU A 66 8.91 3.15 -6.46
C GLU A 66 9.61 3.87 -5.31
N ASP A 67 10.25 3.13 -4.39
CA ASP A 67 11.06 3.68 -3.30
C ASP A 67 12.43 4.25 -3.77
N LYS A 68 12.85 3.91 -4.99
CA LYS A 68 14.13 4.38 -5.56
C LYS A 68 13.93 5.67 -6.34
N VAL A 69 14.65 6.73 -5.95
CA VAL A 69 14.53 8.08 -6.55
C VAL A 69 14.74 8.10 -8.07
N GLU A 70 15.60 7.23 -8.59
CA GLU A 70 15.91 7.15 -10.02
C GLU A 70 14.75 6.54 -10.84
N PHE A 71 13.95 5.66 -10.23
CA PHE A 71 12.92 4.88 -10.92
C PHE A 71 11.49 5.29 -10.55
N VAL A 72 11.30 6.02 -9.44
CA VAL A 72 9.99 6.41 -8.90
C VAL A 72 9.09 7.06 -9.95
N ASN A 73 9.62 7.98 -10.74
CA ASN A 73 8.85 8.72 -11.75
C ASN A 73 8.39 7.79 -12.89
N ILE A 74 9.23 6.83 -13.28
CA ILE A 74 8.94 5.86 -14.34
C ILE A 74 7.82 4.93 -13.88
N ILE A 75 7.95 4.37 -12.67
CA ILE A 75 6.95 3.45 -12.11
C ILE A 75 5.61 4.16 -11.88
N LYS A 76 5.62 5.36 -11.29
CA LYS A 76 4.39 6.15 -11.09
C LYS A 76 3.71 6.47 -12.41
N LYS A 77 4.46 6.88 -13.43
CA LYS A 77 3.93 7.11 -14.78
C LYS A 77 3.35 5.85 -15.40
N ALA A 78 4.00 4.70 -15.23
CA ALA A 78 3.50 3.42 -15.74
C ALA A 78 2.20 2.99 -15.03
N LYS A 79 2.12 3.12 -13.70
CA LYS A 79 0.89 2.86 -12.92
C LYS A 79 -0.25 3.79 -13.37
N LEU A 80 0.04 5.08 -13.53
CA LEU A 80 -0.94 6.05 -14.01
C LEU A 80 -1.46 5.73 -15.42
N LYS A 81 -0.60 5.24 -16.33
CA LYS A 81 -1.04 4.77 -17.65
C LYS A 81 -2.02 3.60 -17.54
N VAL A 82 -1.78 2.66 -16.63
CA VAL A 82 -2.70 1.54 -16.38
C VAL A 82 -4.04 2.05 -15.84
N GLU A 83 -4.03 2.99 -14.89
CA GLU A 83 -5.25 3.62 -14.37
C GLU A 83 -6.06 4.30 -15.49
N CYS A 84 -5.39 5.05 -16.37
CA CYS A 84 -6.03 5.72 -17.52
C CYS A 84 -6.72 4.72 -18.47
N GLU A 85 -6.15 3.54 -18.70
CA GLU A 85 -6.80 2.52 -19.53
C GLU A 85 -8.04 1.92 -18.86
N TYR A 86 -8.01 1.72 -17.53
CA TYR A 86 -9.22 1.32 -16.80
C TYR A 86 -10.27 2.43 -16.77
N GLU A 87 -9.87 3.69 -16.67
CA GLU A 87 -10.75 4.85 -16.77
C GLU A 87 -11.44 4.91 -18.14
N LYS A 88 -10.71 4.74 -19.24
CA LYS A 88 -11.33 4.67 -20.58
C LYS A 88 -12.39 3.56 -20.65
N ARG A 89 -12.11 2.40 -20.05
CA ARG A 89 -13.03 1.26 -20.01
C ARG A 89 -14.27 1.51 -19.15
N LEU A 90 -14.23 2.49 -18.24
CA LEU A 90 -15.38 2.92 -17.45
C LEU A 90 -16.51 3.48 -18.33
N SER A 91 -16.17 4.09 -19.48
CA SER A 91 -17.15 4.58 -20.46
C SER A 91 -17.80 3.47 -21.30
N GLY A 92 -17.35 2.22 -21.16
CA GLY A 92 -17.83 1.08 -21.94
C GLY A 92 -19.05 0.38 -21.35
N ASN A 93 -19.54 -0.64 -22.08
CA ASN A 93 -20.78 -1.36 -21.74
C ASN A 93 -20.64 -2.33 -20.53
N ALA A 94 -19.41 -2.58 -20.06
CA ALA A 94 -19.12 -3.48 -18.94
C ALA A 94 -18.10 -2.86 -17.95
N PRO A 95 -18.48 -1.80 -17.22
CA PRO A 95 -17.57 -1.03 -16.38
C PRO A 95 -17.23 -1.69 -15.05
N THR A 96 -17.99 -2.69 -14.59
CA THR A 96 -17.84 -3.31 -13.25
C THR A 96 -16.42 -3.80 -12.95
N GLY A 97 -15.76 -4.43 -13.93
CA GLY A 97 -14.37 -4.88 -13.79
C GLY A 97 -13.38 -3.72 -13.70
N ALA A 98 -13.63 -2.63 -14.43
CA ALA A 98 -12.81 -1.42 -14.36
C ALA A 98 -12.97 -0.71 -13.01
N ILE A 99 -14.21 -0.60 -12.50
CA ILE A 99 -14.50 -0.05 -11.18
C ILE A 99 -13.78 -0.84 -10.08
N PHE A 100 -13.86 -2.17 -10.12
CA PHE A 100 -13.16 -3.03 -9.16
C PHE A 100 -11.64 -2.85 -9.22
N ALA A 101 -11.07 -2.77 -10.43
CA ALA A 101 -9.64 -2.54 -10.61
C ALA A 101 -9.20 -1.17 -10.06
N LEU A 102 -9.92 -0.09 -10.38
CA LEU A 102 -9.63 1.27 -9.91
C LEU A 102 -9.71 1.36 -8.39
N LYS A 103 -10.70 0.72 -7.75
CA LYS A 103 -10.79 0.65 -6.27
C LYS A 103 -9.56 -0.02 -5.64
N ASN A 104 -9.05 -1.09 -6.26
CA ASN A 104 -7.80 -1.75 -5.84
C ASN A 104 -6.54 -0.91 -6.14
N MET A 105 -6.67 0.17 -6.91
CA MET A 105 -5.65 1.19 -7.14
C MET A 105 -5.91 2.44 -6.28
N HIS A 106 -6.66 2.29 -5.18
CA HIS A 106 -6.96 3.33 -4.20
C HIS A 106 -7.87 4.46 -4.70
N TRP A 107 -8.60 4.25 -5.80
CA TRP A 107 -9.71 5.16 -6.15
C TRP A 107 -10.88 4.93 -5.18
N GLN A 108 -11.48 6.03 -4.72
CA GLN A 108 -12.60 5.98 -3.79
C GLN A 108 -13.81 6.71 -4.39
N ASP A 109 -14.97 6.09 -4.26
CA ASP A 109 -16.23 6.77 -4.51
C ASP A 109 -16.46 7.78 -3.39
N ARG A 110 -16.76 9.03 -3.76
CA ARG A 110 -17.22 10.01 -2.79
C ARG A 110 -18.66 9.66 -2.40
N GLN A 111 -18.89 9.46 -1.10
CA GLN A 111 -20.23 9.35 -0.55
C GLN A 111 -20.60 10.67 0.12
N GLU A 112 -21.67 11.30 -0.34
CA GLU A 112 -22.29 12.43 0.36
C GLU A 112 -23.42 11.87 1.22
N LEU A 113 -23.12 11.66 2.50
CA LEU A 113 -24.08 11.16 3.47
C LEU A 113 -24.78 12.34 4.12
N THR A 114 -26.01 12.61 3.66
CA THR A 114 -26.89 13.60 4.28
C THR A 114 -27.73 12.95 5.36
N GLY A 115 -27.66 13.45 6.60
CA GLY A 115 -28.55 13.02 7.67
C GLY A 115 -30.00 13.44 7.41
N ALA A 116 -30.95 12.89 8.18
CA ALA A 116 -32.38 13.23 8.08
C ALA A 116 -32.68 14.75 8.16
N ASP A 117 -31.77 15.52 8.77
CA ASP A 117 -31.87 16.97 8.93
C ASP A 117 -31.15 17.78 7.83
N GLY A 118 -30.70 17.14 6.73
CA GLY A 118 -30.03 17.85 5.63
C GLY A 118 -28.56 18.22 5.90
N LYS A 119 -27.96 17.74 7.00
CA LYS A 119 -26.59 18.08 7.41
C LYS A 119 -25.60 16.95 7.10
N ASP A 120 -24.37 17.33 6.75
CA ASP A 120 -23.28 16.41 6.41
C ASP A 120 -22.87 15.56 7.61
N LEU A 121 -22.89 14.23 7.44
CA LEU A 121 -22.44 13.29 8.46
C LEU A 121 -20.92 13.08 8.37
N ASN A 122 -20.12 14.00 8.93
CA ASN A 122 -18.68 13.78 9.09
C ASN A 122 -18.41 13.12 10.45
N THR A 123 -18.55 11.80 10.52
CA THR A 123 -18.35 11.04 11.77
C THR A 123 -16.86 10.86 12.06
N ARG A 124 -16.31 11.64 13.00
CA ARG A 124 -15.04 11.31 13.68
C ARG A 124 -15.33 10.43 14.89
N ILE A 125 -14.82 9.19 14.86
CA ILE A 125 -14.88 8.29 16.01
C ILE A 125 -13.60 8.52 16.83
N THR A 126 -13.73 9.10 18.01
CA THR A 126 -12.64 9.20 18.99
C THR A 126 -12.75 7.99 19.92
N ILE A 127 -11.76 7.09 19.88
CA ILE A 127 -11.68 5.95 20.79
C ILE A 127 -10.83 6.38 21.98
N GLU A 128 -11.43 6.56 23.15
CA GLU A 128 -10.70 6.67 24.41
C GLU A 128 -10.57 5.28 25.03
N LEU A 129 -9.33 4.81 25.23
CA LEU A 129 -9.08 3.58 25.97
C LEU A 129 -9.31 3.85 27.46
N ILE A 130 -10.41 3.33 28.00
CA ILE A 130 -10.65 3.29 29.44
C ILE A 130 -9.88 2.08 29.97
N ASP A 131 -8.81 2.32 30.70
CA ASP A 131 -8.09 1.28 31.42
C ASP A 131 -9.02 0.65 32.47
N SER A 132 -9.03 -0.68 32.54
CA SER A 132 -9.95 -1.43 33.41
C SER A 132 -9.61 -1.17 34.89
N PRO A 133 -10.60 -0.99 35.79
CA PRO A 133 -10.30 -0.74 37.19
C PRO A 133 -9.63 -1.96 37.84
N ASP A 134 -8.46 -1.67 38.40
CA ASP A 134 -7.52 -2.55 39.10
C ASP A 134 -8.14 -3.22 40.35
N GLN A 135 -7.46 -4.28 40.78
CA GLN A 135 -7.87 -5.35 41.69
C GLN A 135 -8.29 -4.88 43.09
N VAL A 136 -9.32 -5.55 43.63
CA VAL A 136 -9.69 -5.52 45.06
C VAL A 136 -8.50 -5.94 45.91
N LYS A 137 -7.87 -4.98 46.59
CA LYS A 137 -6.93 -5.27 47.68
C LYS A 137 -7.70 -5.71 48.92
N LYS A 138 -7.43 -6.94 49.35
CA LYS A 138 -7.69 -7.44 50.69
C LYS A 138 -6.78 -6.72 51.69
N GLU A 139 -7.34 -6.20 52.78
CA GLU A 139 -6.63 -6.05 54.05
C GLU A 139 -7.53 -6.57 55.17
N ASP A 140 -7.06 -7.64 55.81
CA ASP A 140 -7.63 -8.28 56.98
C ASP A 140 -7.33 -7.45 58.25
N ALA A 141 -8.33 -7.41 59.14
CA ALA A 141 -8.28 -7.35 60.62
C ALA A 141 -7.14 -6.58 61.34
N SER A 142 -7.52 -5.62 62.20
CA SER A 142 -7.35 -5.71 63.67
C SER A 142 -7.68 -4.39 64.39
N SER A 143 -8.31 -4.53 65.56
CA SER A 143 -8.33 -3.58 66.70
C SER A 143 -9.28 -2.38 66.63
N GLN A 144 -10.51 -2.58 67.12
CA GLN A 144 -11.26 -1.54 67.82
C GLN A 144 -11.01 -1.69 69.33
N GLU A 145 -10.43 -0.67 69.95
CA GLU A 145 -10.31 -0.50 71.40
C GLU A 145 -10.66 0.96 71.72
N SER A 146 -11.48 1.18 72.77
CA SER A 146 -11.98 2.45 73.35
C SER A 146 -12.96 3.26 72.48
N LEU A 147 -14.16 3.65 72.94
CA LEU A 147 -14.66 4.05 74.27
C LEU A 147 -16.12 3.60 74.49
#